data_AF-A0A6V8KK24-F1
#
_entry.id   AF-A0A6V8KK24-F1
#
_cell.length_a   1.000
_cell.length_b   1.000
_cell.length_c   1.000
_cell.angle_alpha   90.00
_cell.angle_beta   90.00
_cell.angle_gamma   90.00
#
_symmetry.space_group_name_H-M   'P 1'
#
loop_
_entity.id
_entity.type
_entity.pdbx_description
1 polymer ?
#
loop_
_entity_poly.entity_id
_entity_poly.type
_entity_poly.pdbx_seq_one_letter_code
_entity_poly.pdbx_strand_id
1 'polypeptide(L)'
;MTDRQQSIGRPAAPRRAGFSDVRSVIGLLVGFYGIVLVLMGIFAESAEDRAKTGDVNANLWAGLAMLVFGAIFVLWAFLRPIIVDPTETEPPPDNPPPVGGAS
;
A
#
# COMPACT_ATOMS: atom_id res chain seq x y z
N MET A 1 7.52 51.31 -9.31
CA MET A 1 8.83 50.66 -9.45
C MET A 1 9.41 50.59 -8.05
N THR A 2 9.58 49.46 -7.37
CA THR A 2 10.05 48.15 -7.84
C THR A 2 9.82 47.13 -6.70
N ASP A 3 9.35 45.94 -7.08
CA ASP A 3 9.63 44.64 -6.44
C ASP A 3 8.93 44.19 -5.14
N ARG A 4 7.66 43.80 -5.33
CA ARG A 4 6.99 42.65 -4.68
C ARG A 4 7.69 41.30 -4.98
N GLN A 5 9.01 41.18 -4.79
CA GLN A 5 9.78 40.05 -5.33
C GLN A 5 10.61 39.30 -4.27
N GLN A 6 10.06 39.05 -3.07
CA GLN A 6 10.76 38.20 -2.09
C GLN A 6 9.88 37.17 -1.35
N SER A 7 8.80 36.67 -1.97
CA SER A 7 8.34 35.32 -1.64
C SER A 7 9.03 34.34 -2.57
N ILE A 8 10.34 34.16 -2.40
CA ILE A 8 11.03 33.04 -3.05
C ILE A 8 10.46 31.78 -2.38
N GLY A 9 9.48 31.18 -3.05
CA GLY A 9 8.86 29.93 -2.64
C GLY A 9 9.97 28.92 -2.41
N ARG A 10 10.14 28.51 -1.15
CA ARG A 10 11.10 27.47 -0.80
C ARG A 10 10.72 26.24 -1.64
N PRO A 11 11.64 25.62 -2.40
CA PRO A 11 11.32 24.43 -3.15
C PRO A 11 10.78 23.39 -2.15
N ALA A 12 9.49 23.10 -2.23
CA ALA A 12 8.88 22.07 -1.41
C ALA A 12 9.50 20.75 -1.86
N ALA A 13 10.46 20.25 -1.08
CA ALA A 13 11.11 18.98 -1.38
C ALA A 13 10.03 17.89 -1.57
N PRO A 14 10.12 17.05 -2.61
CA PRO A 14 9.12 16.02 -2.88
C PRO A 14 9.03 15.10 -1.67
N ARG A 15 7.96 15.24 -0.89
CA ARG A 15 7.68 14.37 0.23
C ARG A 15 7.04 13.13 -0.36
N ARG A 16 7.80 12.03 -0.42
CA ARG A 16 7.25 10.72 -0.77
C ARG A 16 6.02 10.49 0.10
N ALA A 17 4.84 10.43 -0.53
CA ALA A 17 3.64 10.00 0.15
C ALA A 17 3.94 8.67 0.85
N GLY A 18 3.45 8.55 2.08
CA GLY A 18 3.84 7.50 3.01
C GLY A 18 3.84 6.12 2.38
N PHE A 19 4.80 5.31 2.80
CA PHE A 19 4.89 3.90 2.52
C PHE A 19 3.57 3.19 2.85
N SER A 20 2.62 3.08 1.92
CA SER A 20 1.67 1.96 1.79
C SER A 20 0.46 2.32 0.92
N ASP A 21 0.47 1.81 -0.31
CA ASP A 21 -0.77 1.46 -0.97
C ASP A 21 -1.39 0.25 -0.25
N VAL A 22 -2.72 0.13 -0.26
CA VAL A 22 -3.48 -0.97 0.35
C VAL A 22 -2.97 -2.34 -0.15
N ARG A 23 -2.43 -2.38 -1.37
CA ARG A 23 -1.82 -3.57 -2.00
C ARG A 23 -0.63 -4.11 -1.23
N SER A 24 0.25 -3.23 -0.76
CA SER A 24 1.42 -3.61 0.03
C SER A 24 1.00 -4.14 1.40
N VAL A 25 -0.02 -3.52 2.01
CA VAL A 25 -0.56 -3.94 3.32
C VAL A 25 -1.23 -5.32 3.20
N ILE A 26 -2.14 -5.49 2.24
CA ILE A 26 -2.81 -6.77 1.96
C ILE A 26 -1.77 -7.85 1.62
N GLY A 27 -0.80 -7.54 0.74
CA GLY A 27 0.25 -8.48 0.36
C GLY A 27 1.08 -8.97 1.54
N LEU A 28 1.48 -8.07 2.44
CA LEU A 28 2.24 -8.42 3.64
C LEU A 28 1.41 -9.27 4.61
N LEU A 29 0.16 -8.87 4.87
CA LEU A 29 -0.76 -9.60 5.76
C LEU A 29 -1.03 -11.02 5.27
N VAL A 30 -1.36 -11.17 3.98
CA VAL A 30 -1.62 -12.47 3.36
C VAL A 30 -0.35 -13.32 3.33
N GLY A 31 0.80 -12.74 2.99
CA GLY A 31 2.08 -13.43 3.00
C GLY A 31 2.45 -13.94 4.40
N PHE A 32 2.29 -13.11 5.43
CA PHE A 32 2.55 -13.51 6.82
C PHE A 32 1.64 -14.65 7.27
N TYR A 33 0.33 -14.57 6.99
CA TYR A 33 -0.61 -15.65 7.28
C TYR A 33 -0.27 -16.94 6.53
N GLY A 34 0.14 -16.84 5.26
CA GLY A 34 0.61 -17.98 4.47
C GLY A 34 1.81 -18.67 5.11
N ILE A 35 2.79 -17.92 5.61
CA ILE A 35 3.95 -18.47 6.34
C ILE A 35 3.47 -19.22 7.59
N VAL A 36 2.58 -18.63 8.38
CA VAL A 36 2.03 -19.29 9.58
C VAL A 36 1.34 -20.61 9.23
N LEU A 37 0.54 -20.66 8.16
CA LEU A 37 -0.13 -21.88 7.72
C LEU A 37 0.83 -22.95 7.20
N VAL A 38 1.87 -22.56 6.46
CA VAL A 38 2.93 -23.49 6.04
C VAL A 38 3.64 -24.09 7.26
N LEU A 39 3.98 -23.25 8.25
CA LEU A 39 4.59 -23.73 9.49
C LEU A 39 3.64 -24.66 10.26
N MET A 40 2.34 -24.35 10.32
CA MET A 40 1.36 -25.21 10.97
C MET A 40 1.25 -26.57 10.25
N GLY A 41 1.21 -26.58 8.92
CA GLY A 41 1.15 -27.83 8.16
C GLY A 41 2.44 -28.66 8.23
N ILE A 42 3.61 -28.04 8.40
CA ILE A 42 4.88 -28.78 8.56
C ILE A 42 5.03 -29.32 9.99
N PHE A 43 4.76 -28.49 11.01
CA PHE A 43 5.14 -28.77 12.40
C PHE A 43 4.01 -29.20 13.32
N ALA A 44 2.75 -28.85 12.99
CA ALA A 44 1.60 -29.09 13.85
C ALA A 44 0.61 -30.12 13.27
N GLU A 45 0.97 -30.80 12.18
CA GLU A 45 0.17 -31.88 11.61
C GLU A 45 0.32 -33.16 12.44
N SER A 46 -0.77 -33.58 13.11
CA SER A 46 -0.77 -34.81 13.90
C SER A 46 -1.23 -36.03 13.08
N ALA A 47 -0.83 -37.24 13.49
CA ALA A 47 -1.25 -38.48 12.82
C ALA A 47 -2.78 -38.71 12.89
N GLU A 48 -3.45 -38.14 13.90
CA GLU A 48 -4.91 -38.21 14.04
C GLU A 48 -5.62 -37.31 13.02
N ASP A 49 -5.04 -36.16 12.70
CA ASP A 49 -5.57 -35.23 11.69
C ASP A 49 -5.45 -35.80 10.28
N ARG A 50 -4.32 -36.47 9.96
CA ARG A 50 -4.10 -37.17 8.69
C ARG A 50 -5.07 -38.31 8.44
N ALA A 51 -5.47 -39.02 9.49
CA ALA A 51 -6.45 -40.10 9.39
C ALA A 51 -7.86 -39.58 9.02
N LYS A 52 -8.21 -38.35 9.42
CA LYS A 52 -9.51 -37.72 9.14
C LYS A 52 -9.58 -37.08 7.74
N THR A 53 -8.43 -36.70 7.18
CA THR A 53 -8.32 -36.00 5.88
C THR A 53 -7.87 -36.91 4.74
N GLY A 54 -7.60 -38.19 5.01
CA GLY A 54 -7.10 -39.12 4.00
C GLY A 54 -5.65 -38.83 3.58
N ASP A 55 -4.80 -38.44 4.53
CA ASP A 55 -3.38 -38.07 4.38
C ASP A 55 -3.13 -36.77 3.59
N VAL A 56 -4.17 -35.98 3.31
CA VAL A 56 -4.05 -34.68 2.64
C VAL A 56 -3.98 -33.55 3.68
N ASN A 57 -2.81 -32.93 3.81
CA ASN A 57 -2.61 -31.81 4.72
C ASN A 57 -3.21 -30.50 4.16
N ALA A 58 -4.42 -30.16 4.60
CA ALA A 58 -5.14 -28.97 4.17
C ALA A 58 -4.42 -27.65 4.52
N ASN A 59 -3.74 -27.58 5.67
CA ASN A 59 -3.02 -26.39 6.11
C ASN A 59 -1.80 -26.09 5.23
N LEU A 60 -1.07 -27.12 4.80
CA LEU A 60 0.06 -27.00 3.87
C LEU A 60 -0.41 -26.49 2.50
N TRP A 61 -1.47 -27.07 1.94
CA TRP A 61 -2.02 -26.64 0.64
C TRP A 61 -2.60 -25.23 0.69
N ALA A 62 -3.37 -24.90 1.73
CA ALA A 62 -3.92 -23.56 1.93
C ALA A 62 -2.80 -22.53 2.16
N GLY A 63 -1.81 -22.86 2.98
CA GLY A 63 -0.64 -22.03 3.23
C GLY A 63 0.17 -21.76 1.97
N LEU A 64 0.43 -22.79 1.15
CA LEU A 64 1.15 -22.67 -0.11
C LEU A 64 0.38 -21.79 -1.11
N ALA A 65 -0.94 -21.98 -1.23
CA ALA A 65 -1.78 -21.14 -2.08
C ALA A 65 -1.76 -19.66 -1.63
N MET A 66 -1.86 -19.41 -0.33
CA MET A 66 -1.73 -18.06 0.23
C MET A 66 -0.34 -17.44 -0.01
N LEU A 67 0.72 -18.24 0.07
CA LEU A 67 2.09 -17.77 -0.13
C LEU A 67 2.33 -17.34 -1.58
N VAL A 68 1.84 -18.12 -2.55
CA VAL A 68 1.85 -17.77 -3.98
C VAL A 68 1.05 -16.49 -4.22
N PHE A 69 -0.17 -16.40 -3.69
CA PHE A 69 -1.03 -15.23 -3.87
C PHE A 69 -0.45 -13.96 -3.23
N GLY A 70 0.09 -14.07 -2.02
CA GLY A 70 0.80 -12.99 -1.32
C GLY A 70 2.04 -12.53 -2.08
N ALA A 71 2.84 -13.45 -2.62
CA ALA A 71 4.01 -13.13 -3.43
C ALA A 71 3.63 -12.35 -4.70
N ILE A 72 2.53 -12.70 -5.37
CA ILE A 72 2.01 -11.96 -6.53
C ILE A 72 1.64 -10.53 -6.14
N PHE A 73 0.95 -10.33 -5.02
CA PHE A 73 0.55 -9.01 -4.54
C PHE A 73 1.75 -8.13 -4.18
N VAL A 74 2.72 -8.70 -3.46
CA VAL A 74 3.95 -8.02 -3.10
C VAL A 74 4.74 -7.63 -4.35
N LEU A 75 4.92 -8.57 -5.29
CA LEU A 75 5.59 -8.32 -6.56
C LEU A 75 4.89 -7.21 -7.35
N TRP A 76 3.57 -7.25 -7.44
CA TRP A 76 2.80 -6.22 -8.16
C TRP A 76 2.91 -4.83 -7.52
N ALA A 77 2.92 -4.76 -6.19
CA ALA A 77 3.15 -3.52 -5.45
C ALA A 77 4.55 -2.93 -5.73
N PHE A 78 5.58 -3.78 -5.84
CA PHE A 78 6.92 -3.34 -6.24
C PHE A 78 6.98 -2.88 -7.71
N LEU A 79 6.21 -3.51 -8.60
CA LEU A 79 6.19 -3.16 -10.03
C LEU A 79 5.41 -1.87 -10.35
N ARG A 80 4.43 -1.48 -9.52
CA ARG A 80 3.61 -0.27 -9.73
C ARG A 80 3.67 0.68 -8.52
N PRO A 81 4.79 1.38 -8.32
CA PRO A 81 4.88 2.42 -7.29
C PRO A 81 3.95 3.60 -7.62
N ILE A 82 3.11 4.00 -6.67
CA ILE A 82 2.26 5.20 -6.80
C ILE A 82 3.12 6.43 -6.47
N ILE A 83 3.28 7.28 -7.47
CA ILE A 83 3.89 8.60 -7.33
C ILE A 83 2.72 9.57 -7.20
N VAL A 84 2.62 10.23 -6.04
CA VAL A 84 1.64 11.30 -5.83
C VAL A 84 2.32 12.61 -6.24
N ASP A 85 1.78 13.28 -7.25
CA ASP A 85 2.24 14.60 -7.65
C ASP A 85 1.76 15.65 -6.63
N PRO A 86 2.65 16.47 -6.07
CA PRO A 86 2.31 17.41 -4.99
C PRO A 86 1.53 18.65 -5.46
N THR A 87 1.16 18.76 -6.74
CA THR A 87 0.65 19.99 -7.35
C THR A 87 -0.88 20.17 -7.26
N GLU A 88 -1.63 19.23 -6.70
CA GLU A 88 -3.11 19.27 -6.70
C GLU A 88 -3.76 19.83 -5.42
N THR A 89 -2.98 20.29 -4.43
CA THR A 89 -3.54 20.81 -3.16
C THR A 89 -3.30 22.30 -2.94
N GLU A 90 -3.27 23.11 -3.99
CA GLU A 90 -3.44 24.56 -3.82
C GLU A 90 -4.96 24.83 -3.77
N PRO A 91 -5.56 25.08 -2.59
CA PRO A 91 -6.94 25.56 -2.53
C PRO A 91 -7.02 26.83 -3.39
N PRO A 92 -8.10 27.02 -4.17
CA PRO A 92 -8.27 28.23 -4.96
C PRO A 92 -7.97 29.45 -4.09
N PRO A 93 -7.13 30.39 -4.53
CA PRO A 93 -6.82 31.56 -3.72
C PRO A 93 -8.14 32.22 -3.29
N ASP A 94 -8.29 32.47 -1.98
CA ASP A 94 -9.38 33.19 -1.34
C ASP A 94 -9.42 34.68 -1.76
N ASN A 95 -9.28 34.96 -3.06
CA ASN A 95 -9.56 36.26 -3.60
C ASN A 95 -11.08 36.35 -3.79
N PRO A 96 -11.81 37.17 -2.99
CA PRO A 96 -13.17 37.51 -3.35
C PRO A 96 -13.16 38.14 -4.75
N PRO A 97 -14.23 37.97 -5.55
CA PRO A 97 -14.31 38.56 -6.88
C PRO A 97 -13.99 40.04 -6.81
N PRO A 98 -13.25 40.61 -7.79
CA PRO A 98 -12.92 42.03 -7.77
C PRO A 98 -14.23 42.80 -7.64
N VAL A 99 -14.40 43.48 -6.51
CA VAL A 99 -15.47 44.45 -6.32
C VAL A 99 -15.18 45.53 -7.34
N GLY A 100 -15.85 45.43 -8.49
CA GLY A 100 -15.74 46.36 -9.57
C GLY A 100 -16.09 47.74 -9.01
N GLY A 101 -15.07 48.59 -8.91
CA GLY A 101 -15.27 50.01 -9.03
C GLY A 101 -15.91 50.26 -10.38
N ALA A 102 -17.21 50.52 -10.37
CA ALA A 102 -17.90 51.15 -11.47
C ALA A 102 -18.68 52.31 -10.88
N SER A 103 -18.05 53.48 -10.99
CA SER A 103 -18.61 54.84 -11.03
C SER A 103 -19.43 55.34 -9.85
#